data_AF-A0A9N8HRS1-F1
#
_entry.id   AF-A0A9N8HRS1-F1
#
_cell.length_a   1.000
_cell.length_b   1.000
_cell.length_c   1.000
_cell.angle_alpha   90.00
_cell.angle_beta   90.00
_cell.angle_gamma   90.00
#
_symmetry.space_group_name_H-M   'P 1'
#
loop_
_entity.id
_entity.type
_entity.pdbx_description
1 polymer ?
#
loop_
_entity_poly.entity_id
_entity_poly.type
_entity_poly.pdbx_seq_one_letter_code
_entity_poly.pdbx_strand_id
1 'polypeptide(L)'
;MPRRSQNQQWQLVTRVFLSASVFLLLFKAAHWNHERVVRALDSTDLREIAHLGDGGAGQPLRSALDIPPGQAVALPSIRVEQTEEEIARGQYGGKGDKKHLGGFTTYDGQGVTPQLWKHMISDFGVKSLVDVGCGKGDTLWFLEHGVDVLCVEGSHDAVEQTLLPDPASQVVEHDFSRGPYWPAETYDAVWSVEFLEHVGRQFQHNYIQTFRKAALIFVSHSHWGGWHHVEVHDHEYWIDKFEAFGFKYSGHLTEQVRSIARTESNQRDGPSGPDGKPLNAQHVWLTMQVFINPMVAALPKHAHLFSEHGCFKERAAKGKIIHKECGTLRGGNTESKMPESFYPLKLTAEQDEAWLAKVKASISSAV
;
A
#
# COMPACT_ATOMS: atom_id res chain seq x y z
N MET A 1 32.18 73.20 -12.70
CA MET A 1 31.13 74.21 -12.42
C MET A 1 29.91 73.87 -13.28
N PRO A 2 28.66 74.06 -12.83
CA PRO A 2 28.15 74.49 -11.50
C PRO A 2 27.41 73.33 -10.77
N ARG A 3 27.37 73.16 -9.42
CA ARG A 3 26.88 74.00 -8.29
C ARG A 3 25.37 74.31 -8.40
N ARG A 4 24.48 73.76 -7.57
CA ARG A 4 24.07 74.16 -6.18
C ARG A 4 22.77 73.34 -5.86
N SER A 5 22.27 73.06 -4.65
CA SER A 5 22.60 73.45 -3.26
C SER A 5 21.69 72.69 -2.25
N GLN A 6 22.29 72.27 -1.14
CA GLN A 6 21.89 72.40 0.29
C GLN A 6 20.49 72.02 0.86
N ASN A 7 20.59 71.24 1.95
CA ASN A 7 19.91 71.31 3.27
C ASN A 7 18.40 70.97 3.30
N GLN A 8 17.85 70.22 4.27
CA GLN A 8 18.04 70.31 5.72
C GLN A 8 17.44 69.07 6.45
N GLN A 9 17.87 68.87 7.71
CA GLN A 9 17.59 67.79 8.67
C GLN A 9 16.10 67.53 8.97
N TRP A 10 15.76 66.32 9.46
CA TRP A 10 15.11 66.07 10.77
C TRP A 10 15.17 64.57 11.13
N GLN A 11 15.61 64.27 12.36
CA GLN A 11 15.64 62.96 13.00
C GLN A 11 14.26 62.58 13.55
N LEU A 12 13.92 61.28 13.58
CA LEU A 12 13.06 60.74 14.65
C LEU A 12 13.42 59.26 14.91
N VAL A 13 14.07 59.02 16.06
CA VAL A 13 14.29 57.69 16.64
C VAL A 13 13.22 57.48 17.69
N THR A 14 12.27 56.57 17.45
CA THR A 14 11.26 56.23 18.45
C THR A 14 11.81 55.15 19.39
N ARG A 15 12.31 55.56 20.57
CA ARG A 15 12.61 54.65 21.68
C ARG A 15 11.31 54.36 22.44
N VAL A 16 10.87 53.10 22.43
CA VAL A 16 9.82 52.62 23.34
C VAL A 16 10.50 52.28 24.67
N PHE A 17 10.35 53.15 25.67
CA PHE A 17 10.68 52.85 27.06
C PHE A 17 9.46 52.19 27.72
N LEU A 18 9.48 50.86 27.81
CA LEU A 18 8.61 50.14 28.76
C LEU A 18 9.25 50.25 30.14
N SER A 19 8.57 50.94 31.06
CA SER A 19 9.04 51.06 32.44
C SER A 19 9.04 49.69 33.14
N ALA A 20 9.95 49.48 34.09
CA ALA A 20 10.06 48.24 34.86
C ALA A 20 8.72 47.80 35.51
N SER A 21 7.81 48.75 35.76
CA SER A 21 6.47 48.49 36.29
C SER A 21 5.56 47.73 35.31
N VAL A 22 5.71 47.92 33.99
CA VAL A 22 4.91 47.21 32.97
C VAL A 22 5.40 45.76 32.80
N PHE A 23 6.72 45.54 32.91
CA PHE A 23 7.30 44.20 32.90
C PHE A 23 6.86 43.39 34.14
N LEU A 24 6.79 44.03 35.31
CA LEU A 24 6.31 43.37 36.54
C LEU A 24 4.82 43.01 36.48
N LEU A 25 4.00 43.82 35.83
CA LEU A 25 2.57 43.56 35.62
C LEU A 25 2.34 42.41 34.65
N LEU A 26 3.10 42.33 33.56
CA LEU A 26 3.02 41.22 32.59
C LEU A 26 3.51 39.90 33.20
N PHE A 27 4.58 39.92 34.02
CA PHE A 27 5.03 38.73 34.75
C PHE A 27 4.03 38.28 35.82
N LYS A 28 3.41 39.21 36.56
CA LYS A 28 2.36 38.85 37.53
C LYS A 28 1.12 38.30 36.85
N ALA A 29 0.72 38.83 35.69
CA ALA A 29 -0.41 38.31 34.92
C ALA A 29 -0.13 36.91 34.36
N ALA A 30 1.07 36.66 33.84
CA ALA A 30 1.50 35.35 33.36
C ALA A 30 1.59 34.31 34.50
N HIS A 31 2.13 34.72 35.67
CA HIS A 31 2.23 33.84 36.83
C HIS A 31 0.86 33.55 37.48
N TRP A 32 -0.05 34.53 37.48
CA TRP A 32 -1.43 34.37 37.93
C TRP A 32 -2.26 33.45 37.01
N ASN A 33 -2.04 33.52 35.69
CA ASN A 33 -2.64 32.58 34.74
C ASN A 33 -2.05 31.17 34.88
N HIS A 34 -0.75 31.04 35.12
CA HIS A 34 -0.13 29.73 35.34
C HIS A 34 -0.66 29.04 36.61
N GLU A 35 -0.80 29.77 37.73
CA GLU A 35 -1.40 29.19 38.95
C GLU A 35 -2.87 28.82 38.79
N ARG A 36 -3.66 29.57 37.99
CA ARG A 36 -5.06 29.21 37.71
C ARG A 36 -5.17 27.97 36.82
N VAL A 37 -4.31 27.83 35.81
CA VAL A 37 -4.29 26.64 34.94
C VAL A 37 -3.81 25.41 35.73
N VAL A 38 -2.78 25.55 36.55
CA VAL A 38 -2.28 24.45 37.39
C VAL A 38 -3.30 24.05 38.46
N ARG A 39 -3.97 25.02 39.14
CA ARG A 39 -5.03 24.69 40.11
C ARG A 39 -6.30 24.14 39.47
N ALA A 40 -6.63 24.53 38.23
CA ALA A 40 -7.76 23.96 37.50
C ALA A 40 -7.50 22.51 37.05
N LEU A 41 -6.23 22.13 36.83
CA LEU A 41 -5.83 20.75 36.55
C LEU A 41 -5.77 19.89 37.82
N ASP A 42 -5.48 20.51 38.97
CA ASP A 42 -5.37 19.83 40.27
C ASP A 42 -6.73 19.64 40.98
N SER A 43 -7.80 20.28 40.51
CA SER A 43 -9.14 20.22 41.11
C SER A 43 -10.18 19.46 40.28
N THR A 44 -9.83 18.94 39.11
CA THR A 44 -10.66 17.93 38.42
C THR A 44 -10.44 16.60 39.11
N ASP A 45 -11.35 16.26 40.01
CA ASP A 45 -11.45 14.96 40.65
C ASP A 45 -11.48 13.87 39.57
N LEU A 46 -10.35 13.20 39.35
CA LEU A 46 -10.15 12.13 38.36
C LEU A 46 -11.09 10.92 38.59
N ARG A 47 -11.95 10.97 39.62
CA ARG A 47 -12.97 9.99 39.93
C ARG A 47 -14.33 10.28 39.27
N GLU A 48 -14.61 11.51 38.81
CA GLU A 48 -15.90 11.84 38.18
C GLU A 48 -15.95 11.64 36.66
N ILE A 49 -14.83 11.37 35.99
CA ILE A 49 -14.82 10.97 34.56
C ILE A 49 -15.17 9.47 34.38
N ALA A 50 -15.30 8.71 35.47
CA ALA A 50 -15.55 7.27 35.43
C ALA A 50 -17.04 6.86 35.31
N HIS A 51 -17.99 7.80 35.21
CA HIS A 51 -19.43 7.47 35.31
C HIS A 51 -20.33 7.96 34.16
N LEU A 52 -19.78 8.22 32.97
CA LEU A 52 -20.59 8.35 31.76
C LEU A 52 -20.20 7.27 30.75
N GLY A 53 -20.83 6.10 30.86
CA GLY A 53 -20.68 5.01 29.90
C GLY A 53 -20.96 3.63 30.49
N ASP A 54 -22.15 3.42 31.04
CA ASP A 54 -22.65 2.05 31.26
C ASP A 54 -23.10 1.50 29.90
N GLY A 55 -22.26 0.63 29.32
CA GLY A 55 -22.45 0.12 27.96
C GLY A 55 -21.29 -0.73 27.44
N GLY A 56 -21.09 -1.91 28.04
CA GLY A 56 -20.28 -2.99 27.48
C GLY A 56 -18.90 -3.16 28.10
N ALA A 57 -18.60 -4.38 28.54
CA ALA A 57 -17.32 -4.80 29.09
C ALA A 57 -16.13 -4.30 28.24
N GLY A 58 -15.20 -3.61 28.90
CA GLY A 58 -14.10 -2.87 28.28
C GLY A 58 -13.27 -3.69 27.31
N GLN A 59 -13.38 -3.37 26.02
CA GLN A 59 -12.27 -3.58 25.12
C GLN A 59 -11.23 -2.49 25.40
N PRO A 60 -9.93 -2.84 25.52
CA PRO A 60 -8.89 -1.83 25.64
C PRO A 60 -8.98 -0.87 24.44
N LEU A 61 -8.71 0.42 24.68
CA LEU A 61 -8.60 1.43 23.63
C LEU A 61 -7.57 0.92 22.60
N ARG A 62 -8.04 0.55 21.42
CA ARG A 62 -7.18 0.06 20.34
C ARG A 62 -6.47 1.23 19.69
N SER A 63 -5.19 1.05 19.39
CA SER A 63 -4.42 2.02 18.62
C SER A 63 -4.99 2.13 17.21
N ALA A 64 -4.97 3.32 16.62
CA ALA A 64 -5.28 3.51 15.20
C ALA A 64 -4.29 2.77 14.26
N LEU A 65 -3.19 2.27 14.83
CA LEU A 65 -2.17 1.47 14.14
C LEU A 65 -2.37 -0.05 14.26
N ASP A 66 -3.31 -0.51 15.10
CA ASP A 66 -3.53 -1.94 15.33
C ASP A 66 -4.08 -2.65 14.08
N ILE A 67 -3.87 -3.96 14.02
CA ILE A 67 -4.50 -4.81 13.00
C ILE A 67 -6.02 -4.82 13.27
N PRO A 68 -6.86 -4.41 12.29
CA PRO A 68 -8.29 -4.35 12.53
C PRO A 68 -8.86 -5.77 12.76
N PRO A 69 -9.76 -5.95 13.75
CA PRO A 69 -10.30 -7.27 14.08
C PRO A 69 -11.35 -7.71 13.06
N GLY A 70 -11.52 -9.03 12.95
CA GLY A 70 -12.56 -9.62 12.11
C GLY A 70 -12.51 -9.13 10.67
N GLN A 71 -13.67 -9.08 10.04
CA GLN A 71 -13.88 -8.66 8.65
C GLN A 71 -14.80 -7.44 8.61
N ALA A 72 -14.47 -6.47 7.78
CA ALA A 72 -15.36 -5.35 7.51
C ALA A 72 -16.48 -5.74 6.54
N VAL A 73 -17.60 -5.02 6.63
CA VAL A 73 -18.70 -5.15 5.68
C VAL A 73 -18.26 -4.56 4.33
N ALA A 74 -18.37 -5.35 3.27
CA ALA A 74 -18.14 -4.86 1.91
C ALA A 74 -19.24 -3.84 1.53
N LEU A 75 -18.86 -2.79 0.81
CA LEU A 75 -19.75 -1.70 0.40
C LEU A 75 -19.61 -1.59 -1.13
N PRO A 76 -20.41 -2.37 -1.88
CA PRO A 76 -20.35 -2.39 -3.35
C PRO A 76 -20.51 -1.00 -3.97
N SER A 77 -20.15 -0.83 -5.24
CA SER A 77 -20.38 0.44 -5.92
C SER A 77 -21.86 0.81 -5.97
N ILE A 78 -22.15 2.12 -5.96
CA ILE A 78 -23.51 2.60 -6.28
C ILE A 78 -23.61 2.74 -7.79
N ARG A 79 -24.47 1.94 -8.40
CA ARG A 79 -24.71 1.90 -9.85
C ARG A 79 -25.47 3.15 -10.31
N VAL A 80 -25.21 3.60 -11.54
CA VAL A 80 -25.96 4.70 -12.16
C VAL A 80 -27.26 4.20 -12.79
N GLU A 81 -28.39 4.86 -12.51
CA GLU A 81 -29.69 4.52 -13.11
C GLU A 81 -29.77 5.04 -14.55
N GLN A 82 -29.23 4.27 -15.52
CA GLN A 82 -29.43 4.34 -16.99
C GLN A 82 -29.45 5.72 -17.72
N THR A 83 -29.19 6.83 -17.04
CA THR A 83 -29.46 8.20 -17.51
C THR A 83 -28.34 9.19 -17.21
N GLU A 84 -27.28 8.79 -16.48
CA GLU A 84 -26.03 9.54 -16.53
C GLU A 84 -25.38 9.25 -17.88
N GLU A 85 -25.70 10.13 -18.84
CA GLU A 85 -24.97 10.45 -20.07
C GLU A 85 -23.62 9.73 -20.13
N GLU A 86 -23.52 8.75 -21.04
CA GLU A 86 -22.39 7.85 -21.25
C GLU A 86 -21.07 8.48 -20.81
N ILE A 87 -20.65 8.18 -19.57
CA ILE A 87 -19.39 8.69 -19.04
C ILE A 87 -18.33 8.31 -20.07
N ALA A 88 -17.74 9.32 -20.73
CA ALA A 88 -16.80 9.09 -21.82
C ALA A 88 -15.50 8.50 -21.28
N ARG A 89 -15.46 7.16 -21.18
CA ARG A 89 -14.35 6.37 -20.62
C ARG A 89 -13.29 5.99 -21.66
N GLY A 90 -13.49 6.33 -22.93
CA GLY A 90 -12.54 5.99 -24.00
C GLY A 90 -12.32 4.48 -24.08
N GLN A 91 -11.09 4.04 -23.80
CA GLN A 91 -10.72 2.62 -23.79
C GLN A 91 -10.99 1.89 -22.46
N TYR A 92 -11.39 2.62 -21.40
CA TYR A 92 -11.59 2.04 -20.08
C TYR A 92 -13.01 1.46 -19.92
N GLY A 93 -13.10 0.32 -19.23
CA GLY A 93 -14.36 -0.26 -18.75
C GLY A 93 -14.99 0.55 -17.61
N GLY A 94 -16.06 0.02 -17.03
CA GLY A 94 -16.84 0.67 -15.97
C GLY A 94 -18.29 0.96 -16.38
N LYS A 95 -18.90 0.07 -17.18
CA LYS A 95 -20.29 0.19 -17.60
C LYS A 95 -21.22 0.13 -16.38
N GLY A 96 -22.03 1.17 -16.21
CA GLY A 96 -22.94 1.31 -15.05
C GLY A 96 -22.26 1.76 -13.76
N ASP A 97 -20.94 1.96 -13.77
CA ASP A 97 -20.18 2.49 -12.64
C ASP A 97 -20.18 4.02 -12.66
N LYS A 98 -20.14 4.61 -11.46
CA LYS A 98 -19.88 6.04 -11.31
C LYS A 98 -18.48 6.41 -11.79
N LYS A 99 -18.30 7.68 -12.18
CA LYS A 99 -17.04 8.18 -12.73
C LYS A 99 -15.87 8.01 -11.78
N HIS A 100 -16.11 8.05 -10.47
CA HIS A 100 -15.04 8.05 -9.47
C HIS A 100 -14.30 6.72 -9.31
N LEU A 101 -14.81 5.64 -9.90
CA LEU A 101 -14.20 4.32 -9.77
C LEU A 101 -13.00 4.11 -10.72
N GLY A 102 -12.66 5.10 -11.56
CA GLY A 102 -11.52 5.00 -12.48
C GLY A 102 -11.71 4.05 -13.65
N GLY A 103 -12.48 2.98 -13.51
CA GLY A 103 -12.61 1.94 -14.54
C GLY A 103 -11.37 1.04 -14.60
N PHE A 104 -11.27 0.23 -15.65
CA PHE A 104 -10.21 -0.77 -15.82
C PHE A 104 -9.90 -0.97 -17.30
N THR A 105 -8.80 -1.64 -17.62
CA THR A 105 -8.51 -2.10 -18.99
C THR A 105 -8.67 -3.62 -19.10
N THR A 106 -8.88 -4.14 -20.31
CA THR A 106 -8.97 -5.60 -20.52
C THR A 106 -7.70 -6.33 -20.11
N TYR A 107 -6.55 -5.69 -20.31
CA TYR A 107 -5.23 -6.18 -19.93
C TYR A 107 -4.27 -5.00 -19.88
N ASP A 108 -3.63 -4.78 -18.74
CA ASP A 108 -2.60 -3.76 -18.58
C ASP A 108 -1.21 -4.39 -18.47
N GLY A 109 -0.58 -4.61 -19.62
CA GLY A 109 0.78 -5.17 -19.68
C GLY A 109 1.87 -4.29 -19.04
N GLN A 110 1.55 -3.08 -18.61
CA GLN A 110 2.48 -2.23 -17.86
C GLN A 110 2.49 -2.55 -16.36
N GLY A 111 1.46 -3.21 -15.82
CA GLY A 111 1.43 -3.71 -14.43
C GLY A 111 1.94 -5.15 -14.27
N VAL A 112 2.05 -5.88 -15.38
CA VAL A 112 2.33 -7.32 -15.40
C VAL A 112 3.83 -7.61 -15.35
N THR A 113 4.25 -8.44 -14.38
CA THR A 113 5.66 -8.81 -14.19
C THR A 113 5.89 -10.22 -13.59
N PRO A 114 5.75 -11.29 -14.41
CA PRO A 114 5.92 -12.66 -13.94
C PRO A 114 7.26 -12.96 -13.27
N GLN A 115 8.37 -12.34 -13.72
CA GLN A 115 9.66 -12.51 -13.02
C GLN A 115 9.63 -11.98 -11.59
N LEU A 116 9.03 -10.82 -11.35
CA LEU A 116 8.88 -10.31 -10.00
C LEU A 116 7.89 -11.15 -9.19
N TRP A 117 6.78 -11.57 -9.77
CA TRP A 117 5.80 -12.39 -9.03
C TRP A 117 6.38 -13.75 -8.61
N LYS A 118 7.20 -14.38 -9.48
CA LYS A 118 7.98 -15.58 -9.13
C LYS A 118 8.96 -15.30 -7.99
N HIS A 119 9.61 -14.14 -7.99
CA HIS A 119 10.51 -13.71 -6.92
C HIS A 119 9.78 -13.47 -5.59
N MET A 120 8.58 -12.87 -5.63
CA MET A 120 7.74 -12.69 -4.44
C MET A 120 7.41 -14.04 -3.79
N ILE A 121 7.06 -15.05 -4.59
CA ILE A 121 6.76 -16.38 -4.06
C ILE A 121 8.04 -17.09 -3.59
N SER A 122 9.10 -17.08 -4.40
CA SER A 122 10.30 -17.91 -4.20
C SER A 122 11.27 -17.34 -3.15
N ASP A 123 11.46 -16.02 -3.11
CA ASP A 123 12.49 -15.36 -2.30
C ASP A 123 11.89 -14.54 -1.14
N PHE A 124 10.69 -13.99 -1.31
CA PHE A 124 9.97 -13.36 -0.20
C PHE A 124 9.07 -14.35 0.55
N GLY A 125 8.79 -15.51 -0.03
CA GLY A 125 7.96 -16.54 0.59
C GLY A 125 6.47 -16.22 0.60
N VAL A 126 5.98 -15.38 -0.32
CA VAL A 126 4.56 -15.01 -0.38
C VAL A 126 3.70 -16.23 -0.74
N LYS A 127 2.70 -16.53 0.11
CA LYS A 127 1.72 -17.62 -0.06
C LYS A 127 0.27 -17.15 0.02
N SER A 128 0.04 -15.93 0.48
CA SER A 128 -1.27 -15.29 0.53
C SER A 128 -1.19 -13.83 0.11
N LEU A 129 -2.08 -13.37 -0.78
CA LEU A 129 -2.03 -12.04 -1.36
C LEU A 129 -3.43 -11.40 -1.45
N VAL A 130 -3.55 -10.15 -1.00
CA VAL A 130 -4.69 -9.31 -1.35
C VAL A 130 -4.30 -8.43 -2.54
N ASP A 131 -5.12 -8.39 -3.57
CA ASP A 131 -4.93 -7.52 -4.73
C ASP A 131 -5.99 -6.40 -4.68
N VAL A 132 -5.55 -5.15 -4.52
CA VAL A 132 -6.43 -3.99 -4.32
C VAL A 132 -6.41 -3.12 -5.57
N GLY A 133 -7.57 -2.99 -6.22
CA GLY A 133 -7.67 -2.47 -7.59
C GLY A 133 -7.33 -3.53 -8.64
N CYS A 134 -7.73 -4.79 -8.39
CA CYS A 134 -7.38 -5.96 -9.20
C CYS A 134 -7.94 -5.94 -10.64
N GLY A 135 -8.90 -5.06 -10.94
CA GLY A 135 -9.57 -5.01 -12.23
C GLY A 135 -10.17 -6.37 -12.60
N LYS A 136 -9.84 -6.87 -13.80
CA LYS A 136 -10.33 -8.17 -14.29
C LYS A 136 -9.52 -9.38 -13.81
N GLY A 137 -8.37 -9.19 -13.14
CA GLY A 137 -7.69 -10.28 -12.45
C GLY A 137 -6.31 -10.64 -12.99
N ASP A 138 -5.37 -9.70 -12.94
CA ASP A 138 -3.94 -10.05 -12.86
C ASP A 138 -3.67 -10.92 -11.61
N THR A 139 -4.52 -10.79 -10.58
CA THR A 139 -4.66 -11.71 -9.44
C THR A 139 -4.71 -13.19 -9.85
N LEU A 140 -5.25 -13.52 -11.03
CA LEU A 140 -5.32 -14.89 -11.53
C LEU A 140 -3.94 -15.53 -11.64
N TRP A 141 -2.88 -14.78 -11.97
CA TRP A 141 -1.53 -15.35 -12.05
C TRP A 141 -1.13 -15.93 -10.69
N PHE A 142 -1.32 -15.19 -9.61
CA PHE A 142 -0.99 -15.66 -8.25
C PHE A 142 -1.80 -16.91 -7.88
N LEU A 143 -3.10 -16.93 -8.21
CA LEU A 143 -3.96 -18.09 -7.97
C LEU A 143 -3.46 -19.35 -8.68
N GLU A 144 -3.12 -19.26 -9.97
CA GLU A 144 -2.58 -20.39 -10.75
C GLU A 144 -1.26 -20.90 -10.17
N HIS A 145 -0.51 -20.02 -9.50
CA HIS A 145 0.75 -20.34 -8.83
C HIS A 145 0.58 -20.80 -7.37
N GLY A 146 -0.66 -21.10 -6.96
CA GLY A 146 -0.99 -21.70 -5.66
C GLY A 146 -1.03 -20.72 -4.49
N VAL A 147 -1.00 -19.42 -4.76
CA VAL A 147 -1.17 -18.38 -3.74
C VAL A 147 -2.66 -18.28 -3.37
N ASP A 148 -2.94 -18.16 -2.07
CA ASP A 148 -4.28 -17.82 -1.57
C ASP A 148 -4.57 -16.34 -1.85
N VAL A 149 -5.58 -16.05 -2.67
CA VAL A 149 -5.81 -14.70 -3.18
C VAL A 149 -7.15 -14.12 -2.76
N LEU A 150 -7.17 -12.80 -2.58
CA LEU A 150 -8.39 -12.01 -2.48
C LEU A 150 -8.27 -10.77 -3.37
N CYS A 151 -9.18 -10.60 -4.31
CA CYS A 151 -9.29 -9.43 -5.16
C CYS A 151 -10.32 -8.45 -4.55
N VAL A 152 -9.94 -7.20 -4.33
CA VAL A 152 -10.82 -6.12 -3.87
C VAL A 152 -10.94 -5.09 -4.98
N GLU A 153 -12.12 -5.00 -5.58
CA GLU A 153 -12.38 -4.19 -6.78
C GLU A 153 -13.58 -3.27 -6.58
N GLY A 154 -13.46 -2.01 -7.02
CA GLY A 154 -14.53 -1.04 -6.89
C GLY A 154 -15.50 -1.04 -8.07
N SER A 155 -15.03 -1.37 -9.27
CA SER A 155 -15.84 -1.44 -10.49
C SER A 155 -16.69 -2.70 -10.52
N HIS A 156 -18.01 -2.54 -10.50
CA HIS A 156 -18.90 -3.70 -10.65
C HIS A 156 -18.77 -4.33 -12.04
N ASP A 157 -18.51 -3.53 -13.08
CA ASP A 157 -18.25 -4.04 -14.43
C ASP A 157 -16.98 -4.91 -14.49
N ALA A 158 -15.93 -4.55 -13.74
CA ALA A 158 -14.75 -5.41 -13.60
C ALA A 158 -15.06 -6.72 -12.86
N VAL A 159 -15.83 -6.63 -11.77
CA VAL A 159 -16.26 -7.78 -10.97
C VAL A 159 -17.09 -8.77 -11.81
N GLU A 160 -18.03 -8.28 -12.61
CA GLU A 160 -18.83 -9.11 -13.53
C GLU A 160 -17.97 -9.79 -14.62
N GLN A 161 -16.82 -9.21 -14.94
CA GLN A 161 -15.90 -9.69 -15.98
C GLN A 161 -14.63 -10.36 -15.43
N THR A 162 -14.58 -10.66 -14.13
CA THR A 162 -13.39 -11.21 -13.49
C THR A 162 -12.96 -12.55 -14.10
N LEU A 163 -11.65 -12.78 -14.15
CA LEU A 163 -11.04 -14.03 -14.60
C LEU A 163 -10.85 -15.04 -13.46
N LEU A 164 -11.14 -14.65 -12.23
CA LEU A 164 -11.07 -15.54 -11.08
C LEU A 164 -12.21 -16.58 -11.15
N PRO A 165 -11.90 -17.89 -11.03
CA PRO A 165 -12.85 -18.97 -11.28
C PRO A 165 -13.94 -19.11 -10.21
N ASP A 166 -13.72 -18.60 -8.99
CA ASP A 166 -14.72 -18.59 -7.92
C ASP A 166 -14.90 -17.17 -7.34
N PRO A 167 -15.57 -16.27 -8.06
CA PRO A 167 -15.71 -14.87 -7.64
C PRO A 167 -16.37 -14.71 -6.26
N ALA A 168 -17.24 -15.63 -5.86
CA ALA A 168 -17.96 -15.56 -4.60
C ALA A 168 -17.03 -15.66 -3.36
N SER A 169 -15.90 -16.35 -3.49
CA SER A 169 -14.90 -16.46 -2.43
C SER A 169 -13.64 -15.62 -2.68
N GLN A 170 -13.37 -15.27 -3.95
CA GLN A 170 -12.12 -14.66 -4.37
C GLN A 170 -12.23 -13.16 -4.67
N VAL A 171 -13.44 -12.62 -4.85
CA VAL A 171 -13.66 -11.22 -5.23
C VAL A 171 -14.59 -10.53 -4.23
N VAL A 172 -14.19 -9.34 -3.83
CA VAL A 172 -15.01 -8.44 -3.01
C VAL A 172 -15.21 -7.15 -3.77
N GLU A 173 -16.46 -6.89 -4.15
CA GLU A 173 -16.85 -5.58 -4.68
C GLU A 173 -16.88 -4.56 -3.53
N HIS A 174 -15.97 -3.59 -3.56
CA HIS A 174 -15.89 -2.56 -2.55
C HIS A 174 -15.43 -1.22 -3.12
N ASP A 175 -16.28 -0.21 -2.94
CA ASP A 175 -15.99 1.19 -3.26
C ASP A 175 -15.42 1.90 -2.02
N PHE A 176 -14.11 2.14 -2.02
CA PHE A 176 -13.42 2.80 -0.91
C PHE A 176 -13.86 4.26 -0.67
N SER A 177 -14.66 4.89 -1.54
CA SER A 177 -15.29 6.17 -1.23
C SER A 177 -16.46 6.03 -0.23
N ARG A 178 -17.00 4.82 -0.04
CA ARG A 178 -18.16 4.55 0.81
C ARG A 178 -17.80 4.21 2.24
N GLY A 179 -16.58 3.74 2.49
CA GLY A 179 -16.10 3.37 3.83
C GLY A 179 -14.88 2.47 3.76
N PRO A 180 -14.30 2.07 4.91
CA PRO A 180 -13.18 1.16 4.97
C PRO A 180 -13.58 -0.29 4.68
N TYR A 181 -12.63 -1.08 4.19
CA TYR A 181 -12.74 -2.54 4.10
C TYR A 181 -11.47 -3.21 4.61
N TRP A 182 -11.61 -4.44 5.10
CA TRP A 182 -10.52 -5.35 5.40
C TRP A 182 -11.05 -6.79 5.51
N PRO A 183 -10.30 -7.81 5.05
CA PRO A 183 -10.67 -9.21 5.21
C PRO A 183 -10.54 -9.71 6.65
N ALA A 184 -11.12 -10.87 6.95
CA ALA A 184 -10.98 -11.52 8.27
C ALA A 184 -9.51 -11.82 8.59
N GLU A 185 -8.85 -12.49 7.65
CA GLU A 185 -7.49 -13.00 7.78
C GLU A 185 -6.43 -11.93 7.51
N THR A 186 -5.22 -12.19 8.00
CA THR A 186 -4.01 -11.50 7.55
C THR A 186 -3.34 -12.26 6.41
N TYR A 187 -2.63 -11.51 5.56
CA TYR A 187 -2.02 -11.95 4.32
C TYR A 187 -0.52 -11.64 4.31
N ASP A 188 0.23 -12.40 3.54
CA ASP A 188 1.68 -12.19 3.37
C ASP A 188 1.98 -10.89 2.63
N ALA A 189 1.17 -10.58 1.62
CA ALA A 189 1.35 -9.39 0.80
C ALA A 189 0.03 -8.71 0.44
N VAL A 190 0.10 -7.41 0.19
CA VAL A 190 -0.85 -6.70 -0.67
C VAL A 190 -0.14 -6.27 -1.94
N TRP A 191 -0.81 -6.44 -3.08
CA TRP A 191 -0.43 -5.93 -4.39
C TRP A 191 -1.44 -4.87 -4.79
N SER A 192 -0.98 -3.68 -5.17
CA SER A 192 -1.86 -2.59 -5.59
C SER A 192 -1.13 -1.73 -6.60
N VAL A 193 -1.32 -2.05 -7.87
CA VAL A 193 -0.67 -1.39 -9.00
C VAL A 193 -1.70 -0.54 -9.74
N GLU A 194 -1.35 0.72 -10.00
CA GLU A 194 -2.20 1.76 -10.62
C GLU A 194 -3.57 1.88 -9.93
N PHE A 195 -3.53 2.11 -8.62
CA PHE A 195 -4.74 2.25 -7.79
C PHE A 195 -4.72 3.52 -6.93
N LEU A 196 -3.59 3.85 -6.31
CA LEU A 196 -3.50 4.91 -5.30
C LEU A 196 -3.94 6.28 -5.83
N GLU A 197 -3.61 6.57 -7.09
CA GLU A 197 -3.93 7.79 -7.82
C GLU A 197 -5.43 7.95 -8.13
N HIS A 198 -6.21 6.86 -8.09
CA HIS A 198 -7.63 6.86 -8.42
C HIS A 198 -8.54 7.10 -7.21
N VAL A 199 -8.01 7.02 -5.98
CA VAL A 199 -8.79 7.24 -4.77
C VAL A 199 -8.38 8.55 -4.10
N GLY A 200 -9.33 9.50 -4.05
CA GLY A 200 -9.08 10.84 -3.50
C GLY A 200 -8.60 10.82 -2.04
N ARG A 201 -7.76 11.80 -1.68
CA ARG A 201 -7.11 11.93 -0.36
C ARG A 201 -8.00 11.66 0.85
N GLN A 202 -9.25 12.14 0.81
CA GLN A 202 -10.21 12.02 1.90
C GLN A 202 -10.63 10.58 2.20
N PHE A 203 -10.42 9.66 1.25
CA PHE A 203 -10.79 8.26 1.37
C PHE A 203 -9.58 7.33 1.60
N GLN A 204 -8.36 7.85 1.65
CA GLN A 204 -7.17 6.99 1.79
C GLN A 204 -7.19 6.13 3.04
N HIS A 205 -7.72 6.67 4.14
CA HIS A 205 -7.89 5.91 5.38
C HIS A 205 -8.67 4.60 5.17
N ASN A 206 -9.54 4.54 4.17
CA ASN A 206 -10.41 3.40 3.92
C ASN A 206 -9.65 2.21 3.32
N TYR A 207 -8.83 2.41 2.29
CA TYR A 207 -8.02 1.32 1.71
C TYR A 207 -6.80 0.97 2.55
N ILE A 208 -6.30 1.91 3.36
CA ILE A 208 -5.22 1.64 4.32
C ILE A 208 -5.63 0.54 5.31
N GLN A 209 -6.92 0.42 5.65
CA GLN A 209 -7.38 -0.67 6.52
C GLN A 209 -7.18 -2.06 5.89
N THR A 210 -7.35 -2.19 4.57
CA THR A 210 -7.00 -3.43 3.84
C THR A 210 -5.49 -3.68 3.94
N PHE A 211 -4.67 -2.65 3.75
CA PHE A 211 -3.21 -2.78 3.80
C PHE A 211 -2.71 -3.15 5.21
N ARG A 212 -3.44 -2.76 6.27
CA ARG A 212 -3.15 -3.19 7.64
C ARG A 212 -3.29 -4.70 7.86
N LYS A 213 -3.90 -5.44 6.94
CA LYS A 213 -3.98 -6.92 6.99
C LYS A 213 -2.83 -7.62 6.28
N ALA A 214 -1.93 -6.91 5.61
CA ALA A 214 -0.79 -7.50 4.90
C ALA A 214 0.53 -7.27 5.64
N ALA A 215 1.47 -8.23 5.56
CA ALA A 215 2.83 -8.09 6.09
C ALA A 215 3.73 -7.23 5.17
N LEU A 216 3.71 -7.51 3.87
CA LEU A 216 4.41 -6.75 2.83
C LEU A 216 3.40 -5.95 1.99
N ILE A 217 3.75 -4.72 1.64
CA ILE A 217 2.86 -3.82 0.89
C ILE A 217 3.59 -3.38 -0.37
N PHE A 218 3.11 -3.84 -1.52
CA PHE A 218 3.61 -3.49 -2.85
C PHE A 218 2.60 -2.54 -3.49
N VAL A 219 2.97 -1.27 -3.61
CA VAL A 219 2.11 -0.23 -4.17
C VAL A 219 2.81 0.51 -5.30
N SER A 220 2.13 0.72 -6.43
CA SER A 220 2.56 1.74 -7.40
C SER A 220 1.69 2.98 -7.28
N HIS A 221 2.14 4.05 -7.94
CA HIS A 221 1.42 5.30 -8.04
C HIS A 221 1.77 5.99 -9.35
N SER A 222 1.09 7.09 -9.68
CA SER A 222 1.38 7.85 -10.89
C SER A 222 2.16 9.13 -10.60
N HIS A 223 3.12 9.44 -11.49
CA HIS A 223 3.77 10.76 -11.59
C HIS A 223 3.03 11.72 -12.53
N TRP A 224 1.97 11.25 -13.19
CA TRP A 224 1.29 11.98 -14.25
C TRP A 224 -0.23 11.98 -14.05
N GLY A 225 -0.89 12.98 -14.63
CA GLY A 225 -2.34 12.97 -14.75
C GLY A 225 -2.81 11.91 -15.74
N GLY A 226 -4.08 11.56 -15.66
CA GLY A 226 -4.68 10.48 -16.45
C GLY A 226 -6.18 10.44 -16.24
N TRP A 227 -6.82 9.40 -16.79
CA TRP A 227 -8.24 9.20 -16.61
C TRP A 227 -8.54 8.95 -15.13
N HIS A 228 -9.28 9.87 -14.52
CA HIS A 228 -9.61 9.86 -13.10
C HIS A 228 -8.41 9.70 -12.14
N HIS A 229 -7.25 10.26 -12.50
CA HIS A 229 -6.17 10.43 -11.53
C HIS A 229 -6.49 11.66 -10.67
N VAL A 230 -6.86 11.44 -9.42
CA VAL A 230 -7.29 12.48 -8.47
C VAL A 230 -6.28 12.71 -7.34
N GLU A 231 -5.31 11.82 -7.18
CA GLU A 231 -4.28 11.89 -6.13
C GLU A 231 -2.90 11.52 -6.69
N VAL A 232 -2.32 12.43 -7.49
CA VAL A 232 -1.02 12.23 -8.17
C VAL A 232 0.09 12.90 -7.36
N HIS A 233 1.13 12.16 -7.00
CA HIS A 233 2.18 12.63 -6.10
C HIS A 233 3.54 11.96 -6.37
N ASP A 234 4.62 12.57 -5.88
CA ASP A 234 5.97 12.02 -5.98
C ASP A 234 6.21 10.88 -4.98
N HIS A 235 7.39 10.26 -5.06
CA HIS A 235 7.74 9.11 -4.22
C HIS A 235 7.78 9.47 -2.73
N GLU A 236 8.35 10.63 -2.42
CA GLU A 236 8.55 11.12 -1.06
C GLU A 236 7.22 11.35 -0.35
N TYR A 237 6.24 11.94 -1.03
CA TYR A 237 4.90 12.09 -0.47
C TYR A 237 4.28 10.75 -0.06
N TRP A 238 4.35 9.72 -0.92
CA TRP A 238 3.78 8.41 -0.62
C TRP A 238 4.52 7.69 0.50
N ILE A 239 5.85 7.85 0.57
CA ILE A 239 6.66 7.36 1.70
C ILE A 239 6.17 7.99 2.99
N ASP A 240 6.18 9.32 3.10
CA ASP A 240 5.76 10.04 4.30
C ASP A 240 4.31 9.67 4.68
N LYS A 241 3.44 9.53 3.68
CA LYS A 241 2.03 9.21 3.89
C LYS A 241 1.82 7.82 4.49
N PHE A 242 2.51 6.80 3.96
CA PHE A 242 2.40 5.42 4.44
C PHE A 242 3.14 5.23 5.78
N GLU A 243 4.26 5.93 5.99
CA GLU A 243 4.96 5.93 7.27
C GLU A 243 4.13 6.58 8.38
N ALA A 244 3.36 7.62 8.07
CA ALA A 244 2.39 8.21 9.01
C ALA A 244 1.28 7.22 9.43
N PHE A 245 1.01 6.19 8.63
CA PHE A 245 0.10 5.08 8.98
C PHE A 245 0.80 3.92 9.70
N GLY A 246 2.09 4.05 10.03
CA GLY A 246 2.87 3.08 10.79
C GLY A 246 3.48 1.95 9.95
N PHE A 247 3.42 2.04 8.63
CA PHE A 247 4.17 1.15 7.75
C PHE A 247 5.63 1.61 7.66
N LYS A 248 6.56 0.67 7.48
CA LYS A 248 7.98 0.97 7.37
C LYS A 248 8.41 0.91 5.90
N TYR A 249 8.88 2.01 5.34
CA TYR A 249 9.41 1.99 3.99
C TYR A 249 10.67 1.12 3.90
N SER A 250 10.79 0.34 2.81
CA SER A 250 11.97 -0.45 2.51
C SER A 250 12.57 -0.05 1.17
N GLY A 251 13.55 0.85 1.21
CA GLY A 251 14.30 1.26 0.02
C GLY A 251 15.05 0.09 -0.65
N HIS A 252 15.53 -0.87 0.15
CA HIS A 252 16.21 -2.07 -0.37
C HIS A 252 15.27 -2.97 -1.18
N LEU A 253 14.11 -3.33 -0.62
CA LEU A 253 13.12 -4.15 -1.34
C LEU A 253 12.55 -3.38 -2.53
N THR A 254 12.31 -2.08 -2.38
CA THR A 254 11.86 -1.21 -3.49
C THR A 254 12.82 -1.26 -4.67
N GLU A 255 14.12 -1.08 -4.45
CA GLU A 255 15.09 -1.15 -5.55
C GLU A 255 15.20 -2.56 -6.13
N GLN A 256 15.15 -3.59 -5.28
CA GLN A 256 15.17 -4.99 -5.72
C GLN A 256 14.02 -5.29 -6.67
N VAL A 257 12.78 -4.96 -6.29
CA VAL A 257 11.61 -5.27 -7.13
C VAL A 257 11.59 -4.45 -8.43
N ARG A 258 11.97 -3.17 -8.36
CA ARG A 258 12.08 -2.31 -9.55
C ARG A 258 13.18 -2.80 -10.49
N SER A 259 14.30 -3.28 -9.96
CA SER A 259 15.39 -3.84 -10.76
C SER A 259 15.01 -5.15 -11.46
N ILE A 260 14.19 -6.00 -10.83
CA ILE A 260 13.68 -7.21 -11.47
C ILE A 260 12.73 -6.85 -12.63
N ALA A 261 11.75 -5.98 -12.37
CA ALA A 261 10.82 -5.51 -13.40
C ALA A 261 11.55 -4.80 -14.57
N ARG A 262 12.57 -4.01 -14.28
CA ARG A 262 13.41 -3.37 -15.32
C ARG A 262 14.25 -4.39 -16.10
N THR A 263 14.69 -5.47 -15.47
CA THR A 263 15.40 -6.54 -16.18
C THR A 263 14.46 -7.21 -17.16
N GLU A 264 13.25 -7.56 -16.72
CA GLU A 264 12.21 -8.16 -17.55
C GLU A 264 11.85 -7.26 -18.74
N SER A 265 11.65 -5.96 -18.50
CA SER A 265 11.33 -4.99 -19.55
C SER A 265 12.39 -4.86 -20.65
N ASN A 266 13.64 -5.21 -20.34
CA ASN A 266 14.77 -5.12 -21.28
C ASN A 266 15.01 -6.42 -22.06
N GLN A 267 14.30 -7.51 -21.76
CA GLN A 267 14.46 -8.80 -22.45
C GLN A 267 13.74 -8.80 -23.81
N ARG A 268 14.45 -8.31 -24.85
CA ARG A 268 13.91 -8.23 -26.22
C ARG A 268 13.50 -9.58 -26.81
N ASP A 269 14.22 -10.65 -26.45
CA ASP A 269 13.94 -12.03 -26.86
C ASP A 269 13.26 -12.84 -25.73
N GLY A 270 12.71 -12.15 -24.73
CA GLY A 270 11.99 -12.75 -23.60
C GLY A 270 10.58 -13.21 -23.96
N PRO A 271 9.84 -13.79 -22.98
CA PRO A 271 8.45 -14.16 -23.19
C PRO A 271 7.58 -12.93 -23.46
N SER A 272 6.66 -13.06 -24.41
CA SER A 272 5.60 -12.05 -24.64
C SER A 272 4.47 -12.20 -23.64
N GLY A 273 3.83 -11.09 -23.31
CA GLY A 273 2.58 -11.08 -22.56
C GLY A 273 1.39 -11.65 -23.36
N PRO A 274 0.23 -11.80 -22.71
CA PRO A 274 -1.02 -12.24 -23.34
C PRO A 274 -1.41 -11.49 -24.63
N ASP A 275 -1.10 -10.21 -24.75
CA ASP A 275 -1.39 -9.41 -25.95
C ASP A 275 -0.37 -9.59 -27.09
N GLY A 276 0.59 -10.51 -26.93
CA GLY A 276 1.64 -10.81 -27.89
C GLY A 276 2.81 -9.83 -27.88
N LYS A 277 2.76 -8.76 -27.07
CA LYS A 277 3.83 -7.77 -26.95
C LYS A 277 4.85 -8.19 -25.88
N PRO A 278 6.08 -7.68 -25.93
CA PRO A 278 7.04 -7.86 -24.85
C PRO A 278 6.49 -7.35 -23.51
N LEU A 279 6.81 -8.05 -22.43
CA LEU A 279 6.51 -7.62 -21.07
C LEU A 279 7.25 -6.30 -20.77
N ASN A 280 6.55 -5.28 -20.28
CA ASN A 280 7.12 -3.96 -20.00
C ASN A 280 7.22 -3.66 -18.51
N ALA A 281 6.19 -4.01 -17.72
CA ALA A 281 6.16 -3.76 -16.27
C ALA A 281 6.45 -2.28 -15.88
N GLN A 282 6.05 -1.32 -16.73
CA GLN A 282 6.36 0.10 -16.57
C GLN A 282 5.89 0.68 -15.24
N HIS A 283 4.66 0.39 -14.83
CA HIS A 283 4.12 0.83 -13.55
C HIS A 283 4.97 0.32 -12.38
N VAL A 284 5.55 -0.88 -12.53
CA VAL A 284 6.39 -1.48 -11.50
C VAL A 284 7.77 -0.83 -11.45
N TRP A 285 8.54 -0.83 -12.55
CA TRP A 285 9.92 -0.33 -12.49
C TRP A 285 10.02 1.20 -12.36
N LEU A 286 8.97 1.96 -12.71
CA LEU A 286 8.91 3.40 -12.49
C LEU A 286 8.46 3.79 -11.09
N THR A 287 7.41 3.16 -10.54
CA THR A 287 6.73 3.74 -9.37
C THR A 287 6.42 2.80 -8.23
N MET A 288 6.74 1.50 -8.33
CA MET A 288 6.60 0.58 -7.21
C MET A 288 7.37 1.05 -5.97
N GLN A 289 6.72 1.00 -4.82
CA GLN A 289 7.28 1.18 -3.49
C GLN A 289 6.89 0.00 -2.61
N VAL A 290 7.84 -0.44 -1.79
CA VAL A 290 7.64 -1.57 -0.88
C VAL A 290 7.70 -1.09 0.56
N PHE A 291 6.66 -1.39 1.32
CA PHE A 291 6.58 -1.16 2.76
C PHE A 291 6.42 -2.48 3.52
N ILE A 292 6.83 -2.47 4.78
CA ILE A 292 6.64 -3.57 5.72
C ILE A 292 5.68 -3.10 6.79
N ASN A 293 4.62 -3.85 7.03
CA ASN A 293 3.76 -3.69 8.19
C ASN A 293 4.31 -4.54 9.35
N PRO A 294 5.01 -3.95 10.32
CA PRO A 294 5.66 -4.72 11.39
C PRO A 294 4.64 -5.47 12.26
N MET A 295 3.40 -4.99 12.35
CA MET A 295 2.37 -5.63 13.17
C MET A 295 1.93 -6.98 12.61
N VAL A 296 1.79 -7.09 11.28
CA VAL A 296 1.41 -8.35 10.62
C VAL A 296 2.63 -9.23 10.39
N ALA A 297 3.76 -8.66 9.95
CA ALA A 297 4.98 -9.41 9.67
C ALA A 297 5.54 -10.14 10.91
N ALA A 298 5.27 -9.64 12.12
CA ALA A 298 5.69 -10.27 13.37
C ALA A 298 4.79 -11.43 13.84
N LEU A 299 3.64 -11.68 13.20
CA LEU A 299 2.75 -12.77 13.60
C LEU A 299 3.33 -14.13 13.21
N PRO A 300 3.15 -15.18 14.03
CA PRO A 300 3.63 -16.52 13.71
C PRO A 300 3.17 -17.07 12.35
N LYS A 301 1.98 -16.68 11.88
CA LYS A 301 1.42 -17.07 10.56
C LYS A 301 2.30 -16.61 9.39
N HIS A 302 3.07 -15.53 9.57
CA HIS A 302 3.90 -14.91 8.52
C HIS A 302 5.40 -15.14 8.75
N ALA A 303 5.77 -16.01 9.70
CA ALA A 303 7.16 -16.27 10.06
C ALA A 303 7.99 -16.94 8.95
N HIS A 304 7.34 -17.43 7.89
CA HIS A 304 7.99 -18.02 6.71
C HIS A 304 8.47 -16.98 5.69
N LEU A 305 8.12 -15.71 5.84
CA LEU A 305 8.54 -14.66 4.93
C LEU A 305 10.07 -14.47 4.96
N PHE A 306 10.61 -13.96 3.85
CA PHE A 306 12.04 -13.85 3.59
C PHE A 306 12.71 -15.22 3.58
N SER A 307 12.34 -16.04 2.60
CA SER A 307 12.57 -17.49 2.51
C SER A 307 14.03 -17.92 2.29
N GLU A 308 15.00 -17.02 2.39
CA GLU A 308 16.41 -17.36 2.32
C GLU A 308 16.78 -18.38 3.41
N HIS A 309 17.60 -19.37 3.06
CA HIS A 309 18.04 -20.34 4.05
C HIS A 309 18.88 -19.70 5.16
N GLY A 310 18.69 -20.15 6.40
CA GLY A 310 19.41 -19.56 7.54
C GLY A 310 20.85 -20.07 7.70
N CYS A 311 21.14 -21.33 7.36
CA CYS A 311 22.41 -21.94 7.73
C CYS A 311 23.57 -21.48 6.84
N PHE A 312 24.72 -21.20 7.46
CA PHE A 312 25.92 -20.75 6.75
C PHE A 312 26.53 -21.87 5.91
N LYS A 313 26.84 -21.58 4.64
CA LYS A 313 27.64 -22.46 3.79
C LYS A 313 29.09 -21.97 3.71
N GLU A 314 29.29 -20.77 3.16
CA GLU A 314 30.61 -20.19 2.93
C GLU A 314 30.53 -18.67 2.71
N ARG A 315 31.69 -18.01 2.61
CA ARG A 315 31.79 -16.63 2.15
C ARG A 315 32.30 -16.61 0.71
N ALA A 316 31.53 -16.01 -0.18
CA ALA A 316 31.93 -15.75 -1.56
C ALA A 316 32.89 -14.56 -1.67
N ALA A 317 33.33 -14.29 -2.91
CA ALA A 317 34.07 -13.08 -3.23
C ALA A 317 33.34 -11.82 -2.72
N LYS A 318 34.12 -10.82 -2.29
CA LYS A 318 33.62 -9.56 -1.71
C LYS A 318 32.81 -9.72 -0.41
N GLY A 319 32.94 -10.86 0.28
CA GLY A 319 32.39 -11.06 1.62
C GLY A 319 30.90 -11.44 1.65
N LYS A 320 30.26 -11.64 0.49
CA LYS A 320 28.86 -12.10 0.40
C LYS A 320 28.73 -13.47 1.07
N ILE A 321 27.77 -13.61 1.98
CA ILE A 321 27.48 -14.88 2.63
C ILE A 321 26.67 -15.74 1.66
N ILE A 322 27.05 -17.01 1.54
CA ILE A 322 26.25 -18.03 0.85
C ILE A 322 25.61 -18.89 1.94
N HIS A 323 24.30 -19.03 1.86
CA HIS A 323 23.52 -19.85 2.76
C HIS A 323 23.28 -21.25 2.15
N LYS A 324 23.00 -22.21 3.03
CA LYS A 324 22.56 -23.58 2.70
C LYS A 324 21.32 -23.92 3.49
N GLU A 325 20.55 -24.86 2.98
CA GLU A 325 19.49 -25.50 3.73
C GLU A 325 20.06 -26.17 5.00
N CYS A 326 19.45 -25.85 6.14
CA CYS A 326 19.85 -26.40 7.43
C CYS A 326 19.68 -27.93 7.45
N GLY A 327 20.71 -28.64 7.90
CA GLY A 327 20.69 -30.10 8.02
C GLY A 327 21.11 -30.89 6.79
N THR A 328 21.52 -30.25 5.69
CA THR A 328 21.84 -30.93 4.42
C THR A 328 23.33 -31.26 4.23
N LEU A 329 24.25 -30.52 4.86
CA LEU A 329 25.69 -30.75 4.74
C LEU A 329 26.29 -31.39 6.00
N ARG A 330 27.57 -31.83 5.89
CA ARG A 330 28.34 -32.41 6.99
C ARG A 330 28.31 -31.49 8.22
N GLY A 331 27.93 -32.04 9.38
CA GLY A 331 27.72 -31.29 10.64
C GLY A 331 26.30 -30.73 10.82
N GLY A 332 25.44 -30.85 9.81
CA GLY A 332 24.06 -30.37 9.84
C GLY A 332 23.13 -31.14 10.78
N ASN A 333 23.56 -32.25 11.36
CA ASN A 333 22.81 -32.97 12.39
C ASN A 333 22.60 -32.16 13.69
N THR A 334 23.34 -31.06 13.85
CA THR A 334 23.19 -30.10 14.96
C THR A 334 22.36 -28.86 14.59
N GLU A 335 22.00 -28.70 13.31
CA GLU A 335 21.26 -27.54 12.81
C GLU A 335 19.75 -27.77 12.95
N SER A 336 19.02 -26.73 13.35
CA SER A 336 17.55 -26.76 13.34
C SER A 336 17.04 -26.70 11.90
N LYS A 337 16.45 -27.80 11.43
CA LYS A 337 15.81 -27.85 10.12
C LYS A 337 14.59 -26.91 10.10
N MET A 338 14.41 -26.24 8.98
CA MET A 338 13.24 -25.43 8.73
C MET A 338 12.02 -26.36 8.53
N PRO A 339 10.84 -26.03 9.07
CA PRO A 339 9.64 -26.82 8.79
C PRO A 339 9.26 -26.74 7.31
N GLU A 340 8.71 -27.82 6.75
CA GLU A 340 8.29 -27.86 5.33
C GLU A 340 7.32 -26.73 4.97
N SER A 341 6.46 -26.32 5.92
CA SER A 341 5.52 -25.22 5.75
C SER A 341 6.17 -23.85 5.54
N PHE A 342 7.48 -23.69 5.77
CA PHE A 342 8.19 -22.43 5.53
C PHE A 342 8.81 -22.36 4.13
N TYR A 343 8.95 -23.49 3.42
CA TYR A 343 9.52 -23.48 2.08
C TYR A 343 8.55 -22.78 1.11
N PRO A 344 9.07 -22.04 0.12
CA PRO A 344 8.27 -21.42 -0.94
C PRO A 344 7.36 -22.41 -1.67
N LEU A 345 6.29 -21.89 -2.26
CA LEU A 345 5.49 -22.69 -3.19
C LEU A 345 6.36 -23.10 -4.39
N LYS A 346 6.12 -24.31 -4.90
CA LYS A 346 6.83 -24.81 -6.07
C LYS A 346 6.14 -24.26 -7.32
N LEU A 347 6.90 -23.54 -8.13
CA LEU A 347 6.42 -22.93 -9.37
C LEU A 347 6.74 -23.84 -10.56
N THR A 348 5.83 -23.92 -11.53
CA THR A 348 5.99 -24.72 -12.75
C THR A 348 5.66 -23.91 -14.00
N ALA A 349 6.21 -24.30 -15.15
CA ALA A 349 5.97 -23.60 -16.41
C ALA A 349 4.51 -23.76 -16.89
N GLU A 350 3.87 -24.87 -16.55
CA GLU A 350 2.47 -25.14 -16.88
C GLU A 350 1.51 -24.12 -16.24
N GLN A 351 1.87 -23.58 -15.06
CA GLN A 351 1.10 -22.52 -14.40
C GLN A 351 1.13 -21.21 -15.19
N ASP A 352 2.31 -20.83 -15.72
CA ASP A 352 2.43 -19.67 -16.61
C ASP A 352 1.62 -19.86 -17.89
N GLU A 353 1.68 -21.05 -18.51
CA GLU A 353 0.92 -21.37 -19.73
C GLU A 353 -0.59 -21.32 -19.49
N ALA A 354 -1.06 -21.83 -18.35
CA ALA A 354 -2.48 -21.80 -17.97
C ALA A 354 -3.00 -20.37 -17.82
N TRP A 355 -2.24 -19.51 -17.12
CA TRP A 355 -2.57 -18.09 -16.99
C TRP A 355 -2.58 -17.38 -18.37
N LEU A 356 -1.52 -17.57 -19.17
CA LEU A 356 -1.41 -16.97 -20.51
C LEU A 356 -2.61 -17.34 -21.39
N ALA A 357 -3.02 -18.61 -21.38
CA ALA A 357 -4.15 -19.09 -22.18
C ALA A 357 -5.47 -18.41 -21.78
N LYS A 358 -5.75 -18.29 -20.47
CA LYS A 358 -6.97 -17.66 -19.94
C LYS A 358 -7.04 -16.17 -20.27
N VAL A 359 -5.95 -15.43 -20.05
CA VAL A 359 -5.92 -13.99 -20.34
C VAL A 359 -6.00 -13.72 -21.84
N LYS A 360 -5.31 -14.52 -22.68
CA LYS A 360 -5.43 -14.44 -24.15
C LYS A 360 -6.86 -14.64 -24.63
N ALA A 361 -7.57 -15.62 -24.07
CA ALA A 361 -8.97 -15.86 -24.39
C ALA A 361 -9.86 -14.66 -24.01
N SER A 362 -9.61 -14.05 -22.85
CA SER A 362 -10.34 -12.84 -22.42
C SER A 362 -10.12 -11.66 -23.34
N ILE A 363 -8.87 -11.38 -23.73
CA ILE A 363 -8.53 -10.31 -24.68
C ILE A 363 -9.23 -10.55 -26.02
N SER A 364 -9.20 -11.79 -26.52
CA SER A 364 -9.83 -12.15 -27.80
C SER A 364 -11.36 -12.04 -27.78
N SER A 365 -11.98 -12.16 -26.61
CA SER A 365 -13.44 -12.00 -26.44
C SER A 365 -13.90 -10.55 -26.31
N ALA A 366 -12.97 -9.61 -26.09
CA ALA A 366 -13.25 -8.19 -25.93
C ALA A 366 -13.10 -7.37 -27.22
N VAL A 367 -12.53 -7.96 -28.28
CA VAL A 367 -12.41 -7.41 -29.65
C VAL A 367 -13.56 -7.95 -30.49
#